data_AF-A0A9J5Z9T4-F1
#
_entry.id   AF-A0A9J5Z9T4-F1
#
_cell.length_a   1.000
_cell.length_b   1.000
_cell.length_c   1.000
_cell.angle_alpha   90.00
_cell.angle_beta   90.00
_cell.angle_gamma   90.00
#
_symmetry.space_group_name_H-M   'P 1'
#
loop_
_entity.id
_entity.type
_entity.pdbx_description
1 polymer ?
#
loop_
_entity_poly.entity_id
_entity_poly.type
_entity_poly.pdbx_seq_one_letter_code
_entity_poly.pdbx_strand_id
1 'polypeptide(L)' 'MDRYLREETNIDKDDDSLIIQLLINEKMWLVHHIIATDVFEGDRKEVVDEAWMNTVLQPCLDNVKRFLKNDDHNIIIE' A
#
# COMPACT_ATOMS: atom_id res chain seq x y z
N MET A 1 -4.23 -10.59 -9.23
CA MET A 1 -4.40 -10.31 -7.79
C MET A 1 -5.88 -10.23 -7.44
N ASP A 2 -6.66 -9.36 -8.09
CA ASP A 2 -8.10 -9.18 -7.87
C ASP A 2 -8.96 -10.45 -7.80
N ARG A 3 -8.71 -11.43 -8.69
CA ARG A 3 -9.51 -12.67 -8.72
C ARG A 3 -9.40 -13.48 -7.42
N TYR A 4 -8.23 -13.49 -6.79
CA TYR A 4 -8.00 -14.23 -5.55
C TYR A 4 -8.63 -13.55 -4.33
N LEU A 5 -8.63 -12.21 -4.28
CA LEU A 5 -9.24 -11.45 -3.19
C LEU A 5 -10.77 -11.49 -3.25
N ARG A 6 -11.34 -11.47 -4.46
CA ARG A 6 -12.79 -11.50 -4.70
C ARG A 6 -13.46 -12.84 -4.33
N GLU A 7 -12.72 -13.94 -4.42
CA GLU A 7 -13.25 -15.27 -4.07
C GLU A 7 -13.25 -15.52 -2.55
N GLU A 8 -12.34 -14.89 -1.80
CA GLU A 8 -12.30 -15.00 -0.33
C GLU A 8 -13.24 -14.03 0.39
N THR A 9 -13.50 -12.84 -0.17
CA THR A 9 -14.32 -11.82 0.47
C THR A 9 -15.52 -11.47 -0.42
N ASN A 10 -16.72 -11.84 0.03
CA ASN A 10 -18.00 -11.59 -0.63
C ASN A 10 -18.43 -10.11 -0.48
N ILE A 11 -17.47 -9.19 -0.63
CA ILE A 11 -17.61 -7.76 -0.41
C ILE A 11 -17.73 -7.10 -1.79
N ASP A 12 -18.68 -6.18 -1.91
CA ASP A 12 -18.94 -5.49 -3.17
C ASP A 12 -17.72 -4.67 -3.62
N LYS A 13 -17.57 -4.51 -4.93
CA LYS A 13 -16.39 -3.90 -5.59
C LYS A 13 -16.02 -2.51 -5.09
N ASP A 14 -16.97 -1.79 -4.48
CA ASP A 14 -16.86 -0.35 -4.26
C ASP A 14 -16.31 0.02 -2.87
N ASP A 15 -16.06 -0.96 -1.98
CA ASP A 15 -15.56 -0.71 -0.62
C ASP A 15 -14.10 -1.22 -0.45
N ASP A 16 -13.16 -0.72 -1.25
CA ASP A 16 -11.73 -1.04 -1.15
C ASP A 16 -11.15 -0.78 0.26
N SER A 17 -11.75 0.17 0.99
CA SER A 17 -11.43 0.45 2.40
C SER A 17 -11.74 -0.73 3.34
N LEU A 18 -12.82 -1.48 3.09
CA LEU A 18 -13.18 -2.66 3.86
C LEU A 18 -12.21 -3.83 3.59
N ILE A 19 -11.70 -3.94 2.36
CA ILE A 19 -10.71 -4.97 2.01
C ILE A 19 -9.40 -4.73 2.76
N ILE A 20 -8.92 -3.49 2.82
CA ILE A 20 -7.69 -3.13 3.56
C ILE A 20 -7.87 -3.41 5.05
N GLN A 21 -9.01 -3.05 5.63
CA GLN A 21 -9.31 -3.33 7.04
C GLN A 21 -9.34 -4.83 7.34
N LEU A 22 -9.91 -5.65 6.44
CA LEU A 22 -9.93 -7.10 6.59
C LEU A 22 -8.52 -7.70 6.55
N LEU A 23 -7.70 -7.27 5.60
CA LEU A 23 -6.31 -7.74 5.50
C LEU A 23 -5.49 -7.40 6.75
N ILE A 24 -5.71 -6.22 7.35
CA ILE A 24 -5.02 -5.78 8.56
C ILE A 24 -5.56 -6.52 9.81
N ASN A 25 -6.88 -6.65 9.95
CA ASN A 25 -7.49 -7.11 11.21
C ASN A 25 -7.72 -8.63 11.26
N GLU A 26 -8.14 -9.25 10.16
CA GLU A 26 -8.45 -10.69 10.15
C GLU A 26 -7.22 -11.52 9.76
N LYS A 27 -6.48 -11.06 8.75
CA LYS A 27 -5.29 -11.78 8.27
C LYS A 27 -4.02 -11.36 9.02
N MET A 28 -4.08 -10.30 9.84
CA MET A 28 -2.96 -9.74 10.60
C MET A 28 -1.77 -9.37 9.72
N TRP A 29 -2.03 -8.98 8.47
CA TRP A 29 -0.97 -8.62 7.53
C TRP A 29 -0.50 -7.19 7.80
N LEU A 30 0.81 -6.99 7.72
CA LEU A 30 1.43 -5.66 7.78
C LEU A 30 1.24 -4.95 6.44
N VAL A 31 0.03 -4.45 6.19
CA VAL A 31 -0.33 -3.68 5.00
C VAL A 31 -0.07 -2.20 5.25
N HIS A 32 0.68 -1.55 4.34
CA HIS A 32 0.90 -0.10 4.36
C HIS A 32 0.02 0.53 3.27
N HIS A 33 -1.03 1.26 3.67
CA HIS A 33 -1.95 1.91 2.75
C HIS A 33 -1.35 3.23 2.23
N ILE A 34 -1.32 3.40 0.91
CA ILE A 34 -0.89 4.63 0.22
C ILE A 34 -2.04 5.10 -0.67
N ILE A 35 -2.58 6.28 -0.37
CA ILE A 35 -3.72 6.86 -1.09
C ILE A 35 -3.17 7.70 -2.24
N ALA A 36 -3.46 7.30 -3.48
CA ALA A 36 -3.00 7.99 -4.68
C ALA A 36 -4.11 8.77 -5.41
N THR A 37 -5.32 8.83 -4.85
CA THR A 37 -6.52 9.40 -5.50
C THR A 37 -6.26 10.81 -6.04
N ASP A 38 -5.73 11.70 -5.21
CA ASP A 38 -5.45 13.10 -5.56
C ASP A 38 -4.39 13.25 -6.67
N VAL A 39 -3.55 12.23 -6.87
CA VAL A 39 -2.55 12.22 -7.97
C VAL A 39 -3.24 12.02 -9.32
N PHE A 40 -4.36 11.31 -9.35
CA PHE A 40 -5.08 10.97 -10.58
C PHE A 40 -6.29 11.88 -10.88
N GLU A 41 -6.71 12.71 -9.92
CA GLU A 41 -7.79 13.69 -10.11
C GLU A 41 -7.34 14.97 -10.87
N GLY A 42 -6.03 15.21 -11.05
CA GLY A 42 -5.51 16.40 -11.70
C GLY A 42 -5.25 16.25 -13.21
N ASP A 43 -5.89 17.07 -14.05
CA ASP A 43 -5.75 17.06 -15.52
C ASP A 43 -4.37 17.52 -16.07
N ARG A 44 -3.41 17.93 -15.22
CA ARG A 44 -2.13 18.53 -15.64
C ARG A 44 -0.94 17.63 -15.35
N LYS A 45 -0.38 17.04 -16.41
CA LYS A 45 0.73 16.08 -16.39
C LYS A 45 1.95 16.47 -15.52
N GLU A 46 2.36 17.74 -15.52
CA GLU A 46 3.50 18.22 -14.71
C GLU A 46 3.19 18.26 -13.20
N VAL A 47 1.93 18.54 -12.82
CA VAL A 47 1.47 18.48 -11.43
C VAL A 47 1.30 17.03 -10.98
N VAL A 48 0.93 16.14 -11.91
CA VAL A 48 0.80 14.69 -11.67
C VAL A 48 2.16 14.07 -11.32
N ASP A 49 3.25 14.45 -11.99
CA ASP A 49 4.58 13.92 -11.70
C ASP A 49 5.08 14.31 -10.30
N GLU A 50 4.89 15.57 -9.90
CA GLU A 50 5.24 16.03 -8.55
C GLU A 50 4.35 15.40 -7.47
N ALA A 51 3.03 15.38 -7.69
CA ALA A 51 2.08 14.75 -6.78
C ALA A 51 2.36 13.24 -6.63
N TRP A 52 2.69 12.55 -7.72
CA TRP A 52 3.11 11.15 -7.69
C TRP A 52 4.37 10.94 -6.86
N MET A 53 5.39 11.77 -7.07
CA MET A 53 6.64 11.68 -6.31
C MET A 53 6.39 11.82 -4.81
N ASN A 54 5.59 12.80 -4.40
CA ASN A 54 5.36 13.12 -2.99
C ASN A 54 4.38 12.16 -2.31
N THR A 55 3.28 11.81 -2.98
CA THR A 55 2.18 11.06 -2.37
C THR A 55 2.36 9.54 -2.50
N VAL A 56 3.02 9.06 -3.56
CA VAL A 56 3.17 7.61 -3.83
C VAL A 56 4.61 7.15 -3.67
N LEU A 57 5.54 7.79 -4.38
CA LEU A 57 6.92 7.30 -4.47
C LEU A 57 7.68 7.44 -3.15
N GLN A 58 7.60 8.60 -2.49
CA GLN A 58 8.30 8.83 -1.21
C GLN A 58 7.86 7.84 -0.12
N PRO A 59 6.55 7.65 0.18
CA PRO A 59 6.12 6.67 1.18
C PRO A 59 6.51 5.23 0.83
N CYS A 60 6.45 4.85 -0.45
CA CYS A 60 6.91 3.52 -0.90
C CYS A 60 8.40 3.33 -0.57
N LEU A 61 9.24 4.30 -0.94
CA LEU A 61 10.68 4.23 -0.72
C LEU A 61 11.02 4.15 0.77
N ASP A 62 10.31 4.90 1.62
CA ASP A 62 10.57 4.89 3.05
C ASP A 62 10.14 3.59 3.72
N ASN A 63 9.01 3.00 3.29
CA ASN A 63 8.59 1.67 3.74
C ASN A 63 9.61 0.59 3.36
N VAL A 64 10.09 0.59 2.11
CA VAL A 64 11.10 -0.38 1.65
C VAL A 64 12.43 -0.18 2.37
N LYS A 65 12.90 1.07 2.54
CA LYS A 65 14.12 1.34 3.31
C LYS A 65 14.01 0.85 4.74
N ARG A 66 12.86 1.06 5.39
CA ARG A 66 12.63 0.59 6.77
C ARG A 66 12.62 -0.93 6.85
N PHE A 67 11.97 -1.58 5.89
CA PHE A 67 11.98 -3.04 5.78
C PHE A 67 13.41 -3.59 5.68
N LEU A 68 14.20 -3.09 4.72
CA LEU A 68 15.58 -3.53 4.51
C LEU A 68 16.49 -3.27 5.72
N LYS A 69 16.31 -2.14 6.43
CA LYS A 69 17.09 -1.83 7.64
C LYS A 69 16.74 -2.71 8.86
N ASN A 70 15.52 -3.21 8.93
CA ASN A 70 15.10 -4.11 10.01
C ASN A 70 15.70 -5.52 9.83
N ASP A 71 16.02 -5.94 8.60
CA ASP A 71 16.64 -7.24 8.33
C ASP A 71 18.09 -7.30 8.83
N ASP A 72 18.82 -6.18 8.83
CA ASP A 72 20.21 -6.09 9.31
C ASP A 72 20.37 -6.35 10.82
N HIS A 73 19.29 -6.26 11.60
CA HIS A 73 19.31 -6.44 13.05
C HIS A 73 18.77 -7.80 13.51
N ASN A 74 18.33 -8.66 12.58
CA ASN A 74 17.60 -9.90 12.91
C ASN A 74 18.30 -11.21 12.48
N ILE A 75 19.57 -11.17 12.08
CA ILE A 75 20.40 -12.38 11.93
C ILE A 75 21.29 -12.51 13.17
N ILE A 76 20.68 -12.76 14.34
CA ILE A 76 21.34 -13.55 15.38
C ILE A 76 20.90 -14.99 15.12
N ILE A 77 21.69 -15.70 14.31
CA ILE A 77 21.60 -17.16 14.25
C ILE A 77 22.45 -17.65 15.43
N GLU A 78 21.78 -18.15 16.47
CA GLU A 78 22.39 -19.01 17.49
C GLU A 78 22.47 -20.46 16.96
#